data_AF-A0AAU4GI92-F1
#
_entry.id   AF-A0AAU4GI92-F1
#
_cell.length_a   1.000
_cell.length_b   1.000
_cell.length_c   1.000
_cell.angle_alpha   90.00
_cell.angle_beta   90.00
_cell.angle_gamma   90.00
#
_symmetry.space_group_name_H-M   'P 1'
#
loop_
_entity.id
_entity.type
_entity.pdbx_description
1 polymer ?
#
loop_
_entity_poly.entity_id
_entity_poly.type
_entity_poly.pdbx_seq_one_letter_code
_entity_poly.pdbx_strand_id
1 'polypeptide(L)'
;MNRLLALLAAAVLLVLAGPVAPPATAATQTVMMQDYAFTPASLTVQAGDTVTWIQHDTAPHDVVTTSAPVAFRSPLLSQGQSWSYTFRTAGTYAYYCSVHPDMRAQAVVQPAPTPARPAPARTTAAAPTSKRTAAAPTRTGAAAPPANAVSTPPSTAAPAEPQSTDQPQPAVAQQAAAAPSTTLNPMLLVAGLVTAVAIGCLLALTSRKA
;
A
#
# COMPACT_ATOMS: atom_id res chain seq x y z
N MET A 1 -26.85 -38.35 -37.79
CA MET A 1 -26.12 -38.81 -36.58
C MET A 1 -24.85 -38.00 -36.36
N ASN A 2 -23.78 -38.19 -37.16
CA ASN A 2 -22.42 -37.73 -36.80
C ASN A 2 -22.16 -36.20 -36.79
N ARG A 3 -23.06 -35.35 -37.29
CA ARG A 3 -22.86 -33.88 -37.29
C ARG A 3 -23.31 -33.16 -36.00
N LEU A 4 -24.09 -33.82 -35.13
CA LEU A 4 -24.50 -33.22 -33.84
C LEU A 4 -23.37 -33.27 -32.79
N LEU A 5 -22.60 -34.36 -32.74
CA LEU A 5 -21.48 -34.50 -31.80
C LEU A 5 -20.35 -33.50 -32.10
N ALA A 6 -20.12 -33.18 -33.38
CA ALA A 6 -19.08 -32.23 -33.80
C ALA A 6 -19.30 -30.80 -33.27
N LEU A 7 -20.55 -30.40 -33.03
CA LEU A 7 -20.88 -29.06 -32.52
C LEU A 7 -20.78 -28.97 -30.98
N LEU A 8 -20.95 -30.08 -30.27
CA LEU A 8 -20.83 -30.11 -28.80
C LEU A 8 -19.37 -30.01 -28.33
N ALA A 9 -18.42 -30.52 -29.11
CA ALA A 9 -16.99 -30.43 -28.79
C ALA A 9 -16.44 -28.99 -28.76
N ALA A 10 -17.04 -28.06 -29.53
CA ALA A 10 -16.60 -26.67 -29.61
C ALA A 10 -17.09 -25.79 -28.45
N ALA A 11 -18.17 -26.18 -27.76
CA ALA A 11 -18.84 -25.34 -26.77
C ALA A 11 -18.24 -25.41 -25.35
N VAL A 12 -17.42 -26.42 -25.05
CA VAL A 12 -16.92 -26.70 -23.68
C VAL A 12 -15.61 -25.95 -23.36
N LEU A 13 -14.90 -25.44 -24.37
CA LEU A 13 -13.54 -24.86 -24.20
C LEU A 13 -13.50 -23.33 -24.03
N LEU A 14 -14.59 -22.70 -23.58
CA LEU A 14 -14.73 -21.22 -23.50
C LEU A 14 -15.11 -20.68 -22.10
N VAL A 15 -14.90 -21.45 -21.02
CA VAL A 15 -15.48 -21.16 -19.69
C VAL A 15 -14.43 -20.87 -18.58
N LEU A 16 -13.13 -20.91 -18.89
CA LEU A 16 -12.05 -20.83 -17.88
C LEU A 16 -11.18 -19.55 -17.92
N ALA A 17 -11.34 -18.69 -18.92
CA ALA A 17 -10.59 -17.43 -19.03
C ALA A 17 -11.27 -16.27 -18.27
N GLY A 18 -11.39 -16.40 -16.95
CA GLY A 18 -11.81 -15.28 -16.09
C GLY A 18 -10.74 -14.17 -16.05
N PRO A 19 -11.11 -12.89 -15.88
CA PRO A 19 -10.15 -11.80 -15.82
C PRO A 19 -9.29 -11.91 -14.55
N VAL A 20 -8.04 -12.33 -14.71
CA VAL A 20 -7.03 -12.31 -13.65
C VAL A 20 -6.67 -10.84 -13.40
N ALA A 21 -7.10 -10.30 -12.26
CA ALA A 21 -6.64 -8.99 -11.81
C ALA A 21 -5.11 -9.05 -11.57
N PRO A 22 -4.33 -8.05 -12.03
CA PRO A 22 -2.90 -8.04 -11.80
C PRO A 22 -2.60 -7.98 -10.29
N PRO A 23 -1.52 -8.63 -9.82
CA PRO A 23 -1.15 -8.60 -8.40
C PRO A 23 -0.82 -7.17 -7.98
N ALA A 24 -1.41 -6.71 -6.87
CA ALA A 24 -1.07 -5.43 -6.26
C ALA A 24 0.35 -5.50 -5.67
N THR A 25 1.33 -4.99 -6.43
CA THR A 25 2.70 -4.78 -5.95
C THR A 25 2.75 -3.60 -5.00
N ALA A 26 3.30 -3.81 -3.80
CA ALA A 26 3.61 -2.74 -2.85
C ALA A 26 4.55 -1.70 -3.49
N ALA A 27 4.22 -0.42 -3.36
CA ALA A 27 5.05 0.67 -3.86
C ALA A 27 6.22 0.94 -2.92
N THR A 28 7.31 1.45 -3.49
CA THR A 28 8.37 2.13 -2.72
C THR A 28 8.28 3.62 -3.00
N GLN A 29 8.13 4.43 -1.96
CA GLN A 29 8.18 5.89 -2.02
C GLN A 29 9.48 6.38 -1.36
N THR A 30 9.91 7.59 -1.71
CA THR A 30 11.19 8.13 -1.21
C THR A 30 11.01 9.50 -0.57
N VAL A 31 11.72 9.75 0.52
CA VAL A 31 11.79 11.05 1.22
C VAL A 31 13.24 11.47 1.31
N MET A 32 13.58 12.66 0.82
CA MET A 32 14.92 13.25 1.00
C MET A 32 15.02 13.89 2.39
N MET A 33 16.17 13.75 3.04
CA MET A 33 16.57 14.55 4.20
C MET A 33 17.68 15.49 3.73
N GLN A 34 17.26 16.70 3.36
CA GLN A 34 18.09 17.73 2.73
C GLN A 34 17.61 19.12 3.17
N ASP A 35 18.49 20.11 3.22
CA ASP A 35 18.19 21.48 3.64
C ASP A 35 17.53 21.54 5.04
N TYR A 36 17.89 20.61 5.94
CA TYR A 36 17.27 20.40 7.25
C TYR A 36 15.75 20.13 7.19
N ALA A 37 15.26 19.59 6.07
CA ALA A 37 13.86 19.30 5.81
C ALA A 37 13.63 17.85 5.32
N PHE A 38 12.49 17.28 5.68
CA PHE A 38 11.96 16.08 5.04
C PHE A 38 11.20 16.48 3.78
N THR A 39 11.63 16.00 2.61
CA THR A 39 11.03 16.34 1.31
C THR A 39 10.54 15.08 0.59
N PRO A 40 9.22 14.91 0.36
CA PRO A 40 8.12 15.80 0.72
C PRO A 40 7.75 15.74 2.22
N ALA A 41 7.33 16.88 2.78
CA ALA A 41 6.92 16.97 4.19
C ALA A 41 5.58 16.28 4.51
N SER A 42 4.80 15.91 3.49
CA SER A 42 3.63 15.05 3.63
C SER A 42 3.53 14.12 2.41
N LEU A 43 3.41 12.81 2.65
CA LEU A 43 3.15 11.82 1.60
C LEU A 43 1.96 10.92 1.96
N THR A 44 1.33 10.32 0.95
CA THR A 44 0.27 9.33 1.11
C THR A 44 0.73 8.00 0.54
N VAL A 45 0.52 6.91 1.29
CA VAL A 45 0.91 5.54 0.91
C VAL A 45 -0.22 4.56 1.24
N GLN A 46 -0.19 3.35 0.69
CA GLN A 46 -1.10 2.26 1.05
C GLN A 46 -0.50 1.39 2.15
N ALA A 47 -1.34 0.75 2.97
CA ALA A 47 -0.88 -0.26 3.91
C ALA A 47 -0.29 -1.46 3.13
N GLY A 48 1.00 -1.72 3.32
CA GLY A 48 1.83 -2.65 2.53
C GLY A 48 3.00 -1.95 1.84
N ASP A 49 2.91 -0.66 1.55
CA ASP A 49 3.97 0.12 0.91
C ASP A 49 5.16 0.36 1.84
N THR A 50 6.32 0.61 1.24
CA THR A 50 7.56 0.97 1.94
C THR A 50 7.97 2.39 1.60
N VAL A 51 8.41 3.15 2.60
CA VAL A 51 9.06 4.45 2.39
C VAL A 51 10.54 4.31 2.70
N THR A 52 11.39 4.90 1.86
CA THR A 52 12.84 4.99 2.06
C THR A 52 13.22 6.45 2.26
N TRP A 53 13.83 6.77 3.39
CA TRP A 53 14.46 8.07 3.63
C TRP A 53 15.91 8.01 3.15
N ILE A 54 16.36 9.00 2.38
CA ILE A 54 17.75 9.13 1.91
C ILE A 54 18.32 10.44 2.46
N GLN A 55 19.50 10.35 3.06
CA GLN A 55 20.17 11.47 3.72
C GLN A 55 21.14 12.14 2.73
N HIS A 56 20.98 13.46 2.54
CA HIS A 56 21.85 14.28 1.70
C HIS A 56 22.59 15.42 2.43
N ASP A 57 22.16 15.82 3.62
CA ASP A 57 22.83 16.87 4.43
C ASP A 57 24.15 16.40 5.06
N THR A 58 25.08 17.33 5.30
CA THR A 58 26.30 17.05 6.07
C THR A 58 26.04 16.86 7.58
N ALA A 59 24.99 17.49 8.11
CA ALA A 59 24.52 17.29 9.47
C ALA A 59 23.66 16.00 9.56
N PRO A 60 23.93 15.07 10.49
CA PRO A 60 23.25 13.78 10.53
C PRO A 60 21.79 13.90 10.99
N HIS A 61 20.93 13.02 10.48
CA HIS A 61 19.47 13.04 10.73
C HIS A 61 18.93 11.67 11.12
N ASP A 62 17.86 11.62 11.92
CA ASP A 62 17.08 10.41 12.16
C ASP A 62 15.58 10.66 11.94
N VAL A 63 14.79 9.59 11.95
CA VAL A 63 13.34 9.62 11.73
C VAL A 63 12.66 9.01 12.95
N VAL A 64 11.98 9.82 13.76
CA VAL A 64 11.34 9.41 15.01
C VAL A 64 9.85 9.77 14.97
N THR A 65 8.96 8.82 15.25
CA THR A 65 7.52 9.13 15.33
C THR A 65 7.17 9.98 16.55
N THR A 66 6.47 11.10 16.35
CA THR A 66 5.80 11.87 17.42
C THR A 66 4.38 11.36 17.71
N SER A 67 3.67 10.88 16.69
CA SER A 67 2.34 10.28 16.83
C SER A 67 2.07 9.32 15.68
N ALA A 68 1.69 8.08 15.99
CA ALA A 68 1.51 7.01 15.00
C ALA A 68 0.65 5.86 15.53
N PRO A 69 -0.06 5.10 14.66
CA PRO A 69 -0.66 3.81 15.00
C PRO A 69 0.38 2.76 15.46
N VAL A 70 1.62 2.86 14.96
CA VAL A 70 2.76 2.04 15.36
C VAL A 70 3.98 2.95 15.41
N ALA A 71 4.59 3.12 16.58
CA ALA A 71 5.78 3.95 16.75
C ALA A 71 7.00 3.32 16.06
N PHE A 72 7.91 4.17 15.54
CA PHE A 72 9.19 3.73 15.00
C PHE A 72 10.29 4.77 15.21
N ARG A 73 11.55 4.31 15.12
CA ARG A 73 12.76 5.13 15.11
C ARG A 73 13.78 4.53 14.14
N SER A 74 14.39 5.34 13.29
CA SER A 74 15.56 4.96 12.50
C SER A 74 16.84 5.02 13.34
N PRO A 75 17.96 4.41 12.90
CA PRO A 75 19.29 4.84 13.31
C PRO A 75 19.53 6.32 12.95
N LEU A 76 20.56 6.92 13.54
CA LEU A 76 21.09 8.20 13.06
C LEU A 76 21.84 7.97 11.74
N LEU A 77 21.50 8.76 10.72
CA LEU A 77 21.97 8.60 9.34
C LEU A 77 22.95 9.71 8.97
N SER A 78 24.14 9.31 8.53
CA SER A 78 25.16 10.19 7.94
C SER A 78 24.89 10.45 6.45
N GLN A 79 25.62 11.39 5.86
CA GLN A 79 25.51 11.73 4.44
C GLN A 79 25.59 10.50 3.51
N GLY A 80 24.62 10.39 2.59
CA GLY A 80 24.48 9.28 1.64
C GLY A 80 23.90 7.98 2.22
N GLN A 81 23.60 7.91 3.52
CA GLN A 81 22.90 6.76 4.10
C GLN A 81 21.40 6.79 3.80
N SER A 82 20.76 5.63 3.91
CA SER A 82 19.31 5.50 3.75
C SER A 82 18.73 4.48 4.74
N TRP A 83 17.43 4.62 5.01
CA TRP A 83 16.67 3.73 5.88
C TRP A 83 15.25 3.54 5.33
N SER A 84 14.67 2.35 5.51
CA SER A 84 13.37 2.00 4.95
C SER A 84 12.41 1.44 6.00
N TYR A 85 11.12 1.78 5.89
CA TYR A 85 10.06 1.28 6.76
C TYR A 85 8.80 0.91 5.97
N THR A 86 8.26 -0.29 6.21
CA THR A 86 7.04 -0.80 5.58
C THR A 86 5.82 -0.50 6.45
N PHE A 87 4.92 0.34 5.96
CA PHE A 87 3.73 0.77 6.69
C PHE A 87 2.63 -0.29 6.61
N ARG A 88 2.42 -1.07 7.68
CA ARG A 88 1.43 -2.17 7.71
C ARG A 88 0.06 -1.81 8.31
N THR A 89 -0.05 -0.67 8.99
CA THR A 89 -1.29 -0.23 9.67
C THR A 89 -1.73 1.10 9.09
N ALA A 90 -3.03 1.24 8.79
CA ALA A 90 -3.58 2.50 8.27
C ALA A 90 -3.67 3.57 9.37
N GLY A 91 -3.55 4.85 8.97
CA GLY A 91 -3.56 6.00 9.86
C GLY A 91 -2.43 7.00 9.54
N THR A 92 -2.37 8.10 10.30
CA THR A 92 -1.35 9.14 10.12
C THR A 92 -0.16 8.90 11.05
N TYR A 93 1.04 8.91 10.47
CA TYR A 93 2.31 8.80 11.17
C TYR A 93 3.03 10.15 11.07
N ALA A 94 2.93 10.97 12.11
CA ALA A 94 3.72 12.19 12.26
C ALA A 94 5.09 11.85 12.83
N TYR A 95 6.15 12.47 12.29
CA TYR A 95 7.53 12.21 12.67
C TYR A 95 8.42 13.46 12.57
N TYR A 96 9.58 13.40 13.22
CA TYR A 96 10.57 14.47 13.31
C TYR A 96 12.00 13.92 13.35
N CYS A 97 12.99 14.80 13.17
CA CYS A 97 14.39 14.51 13.45
C CYS A 97 14.73 14.90 14.89
N SER A 98 15.33 13.99 15.66
CA SER A 98 15.67 14.24 17.07
C SER A 98 16.84 15.22 17.25
N VAL A 99 17.70 15.35 16.23
CA VAL A 99 18.80 16.32 16.20
C VAL A 99 18.31 17.73 15.83
N HIS A 100 17.24 17.82 15.02
CA HIS A 100 16.72 19.07 14.47
C HIS A 100 15.19 19.14 14.67
N PRO A 101 14.67 19.52 15.86
CA PRO A 101 13.27 19.27 16.23
C PRO A 101 12.18 19.99 15.43
N ASP A 102 12.55 20.97 14.60
CA ASP A 102 11.65 21.66 13.65
C ASP A 102 11.53 20.93 12.30
N MET A 103 12.50 20.07 11.97
CA MET A 103 12.45 19.17 10.82
C MET A 103 11.37 18.11 11.05
N ARG A 104 10.19 18.31 10.45
CA ARG A 104 8.98 17.53 10.68
C ARG A 104 8.28 17.14 9.40
N ALA A 105 7.64 15.97 9.41
CA ALA A 105 6.83 15.48 8.31
C ALA A 105 5.78 14.46 8.76
N GLN A 106 4.95 14.01 7.83
CA GLN A 106 3.95 12.97 8.08
C GLN A 106 3.76 12.02 6.88
N ALA A 107 3.47 10.76 7.18
CA ALA A 107 2.96 9.79 6.22
C ALA A 107 1.50 9.46 6.53
N VAL A 108 0.61 9.61 5.55
CA VAL A 108 -0.81 9.22 5.64
C VAL A 108 -0.96 7.85 5.00
N VAL A 109 -1.19 6.82 5.81
CA VAL A 109 -1.32 5.43 5.35
C VAL A 109 -2.80 5.11 5.15
N GLN A 110 -3.20 4.90 3.90
CA GLN A 110 -4.54 4.43 3.54
C GLN A 110 -4.67 2.91 3.75
N PRO A 111 -5.88 2.39 4.03
CA PRO A 111 -6.11 0.95 4.09
C PRO A 111 -5.76 0.28 2.76
N ALA A 112 -5.09 -0.86 2.80
CA ALA A 112 -4.71 -1.62 1.62
C ALA A 112 -5.93 -1.83 0.68
N PRO A 113 -5.78 -1.67 -0.65
CA PRO A 113 -6.86 -1.90 -1.59
C PRO A 113 -7.45 -3.30 -1.39
N THR A 114 -8.69 -3.36 -0.88
CA THR A 114 -9.36 -4.65 -0.62
C THR A 114 -9.53 -5.37 -1.96
N PRO A 115 -8.96 -6.57 -2.15
CA PRO A 115 -9.11 -7.31 -3.40
C PRO A 115 -10.60 -7.49 -3.68
N ALA A 116 -11.07 -7.02 -4.83
CA ALA A 116 -12.46 -7.08 -5.20
C ALA A 116 -12.90 -8.55 -5.24
N ARG A 117 -13.60 -9.01 -4.19
CA ARG A 117 -14.17 -10.36 -4.15
C ARG A 117 -15.00 -10.52 -5.42
N PRO A 118 -14.75 -11.55 -6.26
CA PRO A 118 -15.56 -11.79 -7.45
C PRO A 118 -17.03 -11.77 -7.07
N ALA A 119 -17.79 -10.84 -7.66
CA ALA A 119 -19.21 -10.71 -7.35
C ALA A 119 -19.87 -12.07 -7.64
N PRO A 120 -20.59 -12.67 -6.67
CA PRO A 120 -21.24 -13.95 -6.92
C PRO A 120 -22.15 -13.78 -8.12
N ALA A 121 -21.97 -14.65 -9.13
CA ALA A 121 -22.65 -14.52 -10.41
C ALA A 121 -24.17 -14.48 -10.14
N ARG A 122 -24.79 -13.32 -10.40
CA ARG A 122 -26.22 -13.13 -10.15
C ARG A 122 -27.01 -13.91 -11.19
N THR A 123 -27.23 -15.19 -10.91
CA THR A 123 -28.25 -15.99 -11.58
C THR A 123 -29.56 -15.22 -11.53
N THR A 124 -30.06 -14.80 -12.69
CA THR A 124 -31.33 -14.08 -12.82
C THR A 124 -32.50 -15.03 -12.65
N ALA A 125 -32.68 -15.52 -11.42
CA ALA A 125 -33.89 -16.20 -10.99
C ALA A 125 -35.06 -15.23 -11.15
N ALA A 126 -36.06 -15.62 -11.95
CA ALA A 126 -37.21 -14.77 -12.22
C ALA A 126 -37.99 -14.48 -10.92
N ALA A 127 -38.29 -13.20 -10.67
CA ALA A 127 -38.97 -12.79 -9.45
C ALA A 127 -40.43 -13.29 -9.44
N PRO A 128 -40.90 -13.97 -8.38
CA PRO A 128 -42.32 -14.33 -8.25
C PRO A 128 -43.16 -13.07 -7.95
N THR A 129 -44.19 -12.84 -8.75
CA THR A 129 -45.02 -11.62 -8.73
C THR A 129 -45.94 -11.55 -7.49
N SER A 130 -45.40 -11.16 -6.34
CA SER A 130 -46.19 -10.92 -5.12
C SER A 130 -46.93 -9.58 -5.17
N LYS A 131 -48.25 -9.62 -5.38
CA LYS A 131 -49.12 -8.45 -5.22
C LYS A 131 -49.05 -7.93 -3.77
N ARG A 132 -48.72 -6.65 -3.59
CA ARG A 132 -48.73 -5.98 -2.28
C ARG A 132 -49.93 -5.04 -2.18
N THR A 133 -50.91 -5.42 -1.36
CA THR A 133 -52.04 -4.55 -1.01
C THR A 133 -51.55 -3.37 -0.17
N ALA A 134 -52.10 -2.17 -0.40
CA ALA A 134 -51.72 -0.96 0.33
C ALA A 134 -52.53 -0.81 1.63
N ALA A 135 -51.84 -0.39 2.70
CA ALA A 135 -52.45 0.17 3.90
C ALA A 135 -51.49 1.23 4.48
N ALA A 136 -52.00 2.46 4.64
CA ALA A 136 -51.40 3.48 5.50
C ALA A 136 -52.16 3.47 6.85
N PRO A 137 -51.72 4.20 7.91
CA PRO A 137 -52.07 5.63 7.93
C PRO A 137 -51.13 6.57 8.75
N THR A 138 -51.47 7.87 8.68
CA THR A 138 -51.25 8.97 9.65
C THR A 138 -49.82 9.48 9.95
N ARG A 139 -49.72 10.83 10.07
CA ARG A 139 -48.57 11.61 10.56
C ARG A 139 -48.87 12.23 11.93
N THR A 140 -47.84 12.41 12.75
CA THR A 140 -47.70 13.41 13.83
C THR A 140 -46.17 13.53 14.04
N GLY A 141 -45.53 14.70 13.97
CA GLY A 141 -45.46 15.74 15.02
C GLY A 141 -44.32 15.43 16.00
N ALA A 142 -43.40 16.32 16.37
CA ALA A 142 -43.20 17.72 15.99
C ALA A 142 -41.78 18.25 16.34
N ALA A 143 -41.44 19.45 15.84
CA ALA A 143 -40.54 20.49 16.40
C ALA A 143 -39.01 20.26 16.54
N ALA A 144 -38.26 21.37 16.38
CA ALA A 144 -36.82 21.58 16.63
C ALA A 144 -36.50 23.10 16.54
N PRO A 145 -35.28 23.60 16.90
CA PRO A 145 -34.20 23.02 17.69
C PRO A 145 -34.19 23.64 19.13
N PRO A 146 -33.37 24.64 19.60
CA PRO A 146 -32.15 25.31 19.10
C PRO A 146 -30.91 25.34 20.07
N ALA A 147 -29.75 25.69 19.49
CA ALA A 147 -28.62 26.48 20.06
C ALA A 147 -27.72 25.98 21.24
N ASN A 148 -26.41 26.00 20.94
CA ASN A 148 -25.26 26.48 21.74
C ASN A 148 -24.83 25.82 23.06
N ALA A 149 -23.60 25.28 23.05
CA ALA A 149 -22.59 25.56 24.09
C ALA A 149 -21.15 25.37 23.55
N VAL A 150 -20.46 26.47 23.26
CA VAL A 150 -18.98 26.51 23.21
C VAL A 150 -18.44 26.57 24.64
N SER A 151 -17.38 25.81 24.96
CA SER A 151 -16.59 26.00 26.18
C SER A 151 -15.20 25.35 26.06
N THR A 152 -14.18 26.17 25.82
CA THR A 152 -12.80 25.87 26.20
C THR A 152 -12.50 26.50 27.57
N PRO A 153 -11.65 25.86 28.37
CA PRO A 153 -10.71 26.60 29.22
C PRO A 153 -9.25 26.16 28.99
N PRO A 154 -8.26 27.06 29.20
CA PRO A 154 -6.84 26.74 29.06
C PRO A 154 -6.24 26.17 30.36
N SER A 155 -5.04 25.60 30.26
CA SER A 155 -4.11 25.51 31.40
C SER A 155 -2.66 25.65 30.94
N THR A 156 -1.82 26.19 31.82
CA THR A 156 -0.54 26.84 31.48
C THR A 156 0.67 26.10 32.06
N ALA A 157 1.72 25.98 31.23
CA ALA A 157 3.15 25.80 31.57
C ALA A 157 3.61 24.73 32.60
N ALA A 158 4.38 23.75 32.08
CA ALA A 158 5.78 23.45 32.45
C ALA A 158 6.12 23.01 33.91
N PRO A 159 7.40 22.67 34.21
CA PRO A 159 8.13 21.55 33.61
C PRO A 159 8.73 20.58 34.66
N ALA A 160 8.98 19.32 34.28
CA ALA A 160 9.82 18.40 35.06
C ALA A 160 10.42 17.25 34.20
N GLU A 161 11.71 17.36 33.92
CA GLU A 161 12.61 16.20 33.83
C GLU A 161 13.19 15.91 35.24
N PRO A 162 13.93 14.82 35.50
CA PRO A 162 14.30 13.71 34.61
C PRO A 162 13.89 12.32 35.17
N GLN A 163 14.12 11.25 34.39
CA GLN A 163 15.10 10.23 34.81
C GLN A 163 15.48 9.26 33.67
N SER A 164 16.77 8.93 33.61
CA SER A 164 17.33 7.95 32.67
C SER A 164 17.09 6.53 33.17
N THR A 165 16.55 5.66 32.31
CA THR A 165 16.64 4.20 32.49
C THR A 165 17.58 3.63 31.44
N ASP A 166 18.81 3.36 31.85
CA ASP A 166 19.72 2.52 31.07
C ASP A 166 19.11 1.12 30.88
N GLN A 167 19.08 0.64 29.64
CA GLN A 167 18.62 -0.70 29.27
C GLN A 167 19.65 -1.30 28.31
N PRO A 168 20.23 -2.48 28.62
CA PRO A 168 21.26 -3.08 27.77
C PRO A 168 20.76 -3.33 26.34
N GLN A 169 21.32 -2.57 25.40
CA GLN A 169 21.00 -2.71 23.99
C GLN A 169 21.47 -4.09 23.48
N PRO A 170 20.58 -4.92 22.90
CA PRO A 170 21.00 -6.20 22.33
C PRO A 170 22.00 -5.96 21.19
N ALA A 171 23.05 -6.79 21.14
CA ALA A 171 24.19 -6.59 20.24
C ALA A 171 23.73 -6.50 18.78
N VAL A 172 24.15 -5.43 18.09
CA VAL A 172 23.72 -5.13 16.72
C VAL A 172 24.30 -6.17 15.76
N ALA A 173 23.40 -6.91 15.09
CA ALA A 173 23.77 -7.70 13.91
C ALA A 173 24.14 -6.74 12.77
N GLN A 174 25.43 -6.41 12.69
CA GLN A 174 25.95 -5.41 11.77
C GLN A 174 25.98 -5.97 10.34
N GLN A 175 24.86 -5.83 9.63
CA GLN A 175 24.70 -6.31 8.26
C GLN A 175 25.67 -5.56 7.34
N ALA A 176 26.74 -6.25 6.93
CA ALA A 176 27.76 -5.70 6.05
C ALA A 176 27.20 -5.29 4.68
N ALA A 177 27.91 -4.41 3.99
CA ALA A 177 27.55 -3.91 2.67
C ALA A 177 27.20 -5.06 1.71
N ALA A 178 26.00 -5.01 1.12
CA ALA A 178 25.55 -6.02 0.19
C ALA A 178 26.42 -6.00 -1.09
N ALA A 179 26.95 -7.17 -1.46
CA ALA A 179 27.49 -7.38 -2.80
C ALA A 179 26.41 -7.10 -3.86
N PRO A 180 26.76 -6.69 -5.08
CA PRO A 180 25.79 -6.32 -6.12
C PRO A 180 24.93 -7.53 -6.52
N SER A 181 23.75 -7.62 -5.91
CA SER A 181 22.71 -8.57 -6.29
C SER A 181 22.13 -8.16 -7.64
N THR A 182 22.61 -8.78 -8.71
CA THR A 182 22.12 -8.61 -10.09
C THR A 182 20.66 -9.05 -10.17
N THR A 183 19.76 -8.12 -9.82
CA THR A 183 18.32 -8.35 -9.81
C THR A 183 17.85 -8.53 -11.25
N LEU A 184 17.59 -9.78 -11.63
CA LEU A 184 17.17 -10.14 -12.98
C LEU A 184 15.89 -9.37 -13.35
N ASN A 185 16.02 -8.39 -14.25
CA ASN A 185 14.90 -7.56 -14.67
C ASN A 185 13.81 -8.44 -15.30
N PRO A 186 12.59 -8.49 -14.73
CA PRO A 186 11.55 -9.40 -15.20
C PRO A 186 11.11 -9.10 -16.65
N MET A 187 11.21 -7.85 -17.12
CA MET A 187 10.94 -7.51 -18.53
C MET A 187 11.95 -8.17 -19.47
N LEU A 188 13.22 -8.29 -19.07
CA LEU A 188 14.27 -8.90 -19.91
C LEU A 188 14.07 -10.42 -20.02
N LEU A 189 13.61 -11.05 -18.94
CA LEU A 189 13.28 -12.48 -18.89
C LEU A 189 12.05 -12.80 -19.76
N VAL A 190 11.00 -11.97 -19.70
CA VAL A 190 9.83 -12.08 -20.58
C VAL A 190 10.20 -11.83 -22.05
N ALA A 191 11.02 -10.82 -22.35
CA ALA A 191 11.47 -10.54 -23.71
C ALA A 191 12.24 -11.75 -24.30
N GLY A 192 13.19 -12.32 -23.55
CA GLY A 192 13.95 -13.50 -23.99
C GLY A 192 13.06 -14.72 -24.27
N LEU A 193 12.04 -14.98 -23.43
CA LEU A 193 11.06 -16.05 -23.66
C LEU A 193 10.23 -15.83 -24.94
N VAL A 194 9.76 -14.60 -25.19
CA VAL A 194 9.00 -14.28 -26.41
C VAL A 194 9.87 -14.47 -27.66
N THR A 195 11.14 -14.03 -27.62
CA THR A 195 12.08 -14.24 -28.74
C THR A 195 12.35 -15.73 -28.99
N ALA A 196 12.56 -16.53 -27.94
CA ALA A 196 12.79 -17.97 -28.06
C ALA A 196 11.59 -18.70 -28.68
N VAL A 197 10.36 -18.38 -28.27
CA VAL A 197 9.14 -18.95 -28.84
C VAL A 197 8.95 -18.54 -30.30
N ALA A 198 9.22 -17.28 -30.66
CA ALA A 198 9.14 -16.81 -32.04
C ALA A 198 10.11 -17.55 -32.97
N ILE A 199 11.37 -17.76 -32.53
CA ILE A 199 12.37 -18.53 -33.28
C ILE A 199 11.95 -20.00 -33.39
N GLY A 200 11.47 -20.61 -32.30
CA GLY A 200 10.97 -21.99 -32.29
C GLY A 200 9.81 -22.20 -33.27
N CYS A 201 8.85 -21.28 -33.31
CA CYS A 201 7.76 -21.30 -34.28
C CYS A 201 8.25 -21.14 -35.72
N LEU A 202 9.21 -20.24 -35.99
CA LEU A 202 9.75 -20.04 -37.34
C LEU A 202 10.47 -21.29 -37.86
N LEU A 203 11.27 -21.96 -37.01
CA LEU A 203 11.92 -23.23 -37.34
C LEU A 203 10.90 -24.36 -37.54
N ALA A 204 9.88 -24.46 -36.68
CA ALA A 204 8.81 -25.45 -36.82
C ALA A 204 7.94 -25.24 -38.09
N LEU A 205 7.93 -24.03 -38.67
CA LEU A 205 7.27 -23.71 -39.93
C LEU A 205 8.13 -24.04 -41.15
N THR A 206 9.46 -23.88 -41.09
CA THR A 206 10.36 -24.29 -42.18
C THR A 206 10.53 -25.81 -42.25
N SER A 207 10.62 -26.49 -41.09
CA SER A 207 10.72 -27.96 -41.01
C SER A 207 9.47 -28.74 -41.48
N ARG A 208 8.38 -28.06 -41.85
CA ARG A 208 7.15 -28.67 -42.41
C ARG A 208 7.04 -28.56 -43.93
N LYS A 209 8.12 -28.16 -44.61
CA LYS A 209 8.13 -27.89 -46.05
C LYS A 209 9.31 -28.54 -46.81
N ALA A 210 9.90 -29.56 -46.21
CA ALA A 210 10.87 -30.50 -46.78
C ALA A 210 10.29 -31.92 -46.72
#